data_AF-A0AAZ3Q589-F1
#
_entry.id   AF-A0AAZ3Q589-F1
#
_cell.length_a   1.000
_cell.length_b   1.000
_cell.length_c   1.000
_cell.angle_alpha   90.00
_cell.angle_beta   90.00
_cell.angle_gamma   90.00
#
_symmetry.space_group_name_H-M   'P 1'
#
loop_
_entity.id
_entity.type
_entity.pdbx_description
1 polymer ?
#
loop_
_entity_poly.entity_id
_entity_poly.type
_entity_poly.pdbx_seq_one_letter_code
_entity_poly.pdbx_strand_id
1 'polypeptide(L)'
;MFKPISVKKCTWPLRNIQCCLGEGLRCNRCIGNGCSNTVETCRVDHDTCAMVIFKYPLPISYFKRCMKMSECMLLGSNKDIDAYCCTTNQCN
;
A
#
# COMPACT_ATOMS: atom_id res chain seq x y z
N MET A 1 -2.31 -18.84 0.22
CA MET A 1 -2.77 -18.97 1.62
C MET A 1 -3.02 -17.57 2.15
N PHE A 2 -4.25 -17.07 1.98
CA PHE A 2 -4.65 -15.72 2.41
C PHE A 2 -4.72 -15.71 3.94
N LYS A 3 -3.87 -14.95 4.61
CA LYS A 3 -4.20 -14.48 5.97
C LYS A 3 -5.08 -13.25 5.76
N PRO A 4 -6.40 -13.32 5.99
CA PRO A 4 -7.18 -12.11 6.07
C PRO A 4 -6.54 -11.26 7.17
N ILE A 5 -6.20 -10.02 6.84
CA ILE A 5 -6.01 -8.99 7.86
C ILE A 5 -7.29 -9.07 8.68
N SER A 6 -7.16 -9.53 9.93
CA SER A 6 -8.28 -9.71 10.84
C SER A 6 -8.89 -8.34 11.13
N VAL A 7 -9.73 -7.85 10.23
CA VAL A 7 -10.87 -7.04 10.63
C VAL A 7 -11.70 -8.01 11.45
N LYS A 8 -11.44 -8.04 12.77
CA LYS A 8 -12.31 -8.73 13.70
C LYS A 8 -13.70 -8.18 13.41
N LYS A 9 -14.57 -9.01 12.81
CA LYS A 9 -15.97 -8.67 12.60
C LYS A 9 -16.47 -8.15 13.94
N CYS A 10 -16.93 -6.90 13.97
CA CYS A 10 -17.61 -6.35 15.12
C CYS A 10 -18.93 -7.12 15.29
N THR A 11 -18.87 -8.28 15.95
CA THR A 11 -20.07 -8.98 16.41
C THR A 11 -20.55 -8.25 17.65
N TRP A 12 -21.66 -7.54 17.48
CA TRP A 12 -22.40 -6.85 18.54
C TRP A 12 -22.88 -7.86 19.60
N PRO A 13 -22.68 -7.53 20.89
CA PRO A 13 -23.87 -7.20 21.66
C PRO A 13 -23.68 -5.86 22.40
N LEU A 14 -24.63 -4.95 22.13
CA LEU A 14 -25.05 -3.79 22.91
C LEU A 14 -24.19 -3.38 24.13
N ARG A 15 -23.46 -2.28 23.96
CA ARG A 15 -22.92 -1.29 24.93
C ARG A 15 -21.42 -1.09 24.74
N ASN A 16 -21.04 0.15 24.43
CA ASN A 16 -19.69 0.66 24.18
C ASN A 16 -19.18 0.45 22.75
N ILE A 17 -19.37 1.48 21.93
CA ILE A 17 -18.73 1.62 20.63
C ILE A 17 -17.26 2.00 20.90
N GLN A 18 -16.42 1.00 21.16
CA GLN A 18 -14.98 1.14 20.98
C GLN A 18 -14.65 0.48 19.64
N CYS A 19 -14.59 1.27 18.58
CA CYS A 19 -13.98 0.82 17.33
C CYS A 19 -12.52 0.52 17.63
N CYS A 20 -12.11 -0.75 17.57
CA CYS A 20 -10.71 -1.08 17.40
C CYS A 20 -10.33 -0.58 16.00
N LEU A 21 -9.93 0.69 15.90
CA LEU A 21 -9.16 1.19 14.78
C LEU A 21 -7.85 0.41 14.81
N GLY A 22 -7.82 -0.77 14.18
CA GLY A 22 -6.56 -1.42 13.88
C GLY A 22 -5.70 -0.40 13.16
N GLU A 23 -4.47 -0.19 13.62
CA GLU A 23 -3.56 0.74 12.96
C GLU A 23 -3.44 0.31 11.50
N GLY A 24 -3.92 1.16 10.58
CA GLY A 24 -3.84 0.88 9.15
C GLY A 24 -2.39 0.66 8.73
N LEU A 25 -2.18 -0.13 7.67
CA LEU A 25 -0.85 -0.34 7.09
C LEU A 25 -0.15 1.00 6.87
N ARG A 26 1.10 1.15 7.31
CA ARG A 26 1.87 2.39 7.13
C ARG A 26 2.90 2.19 6.03
N CYS A 27 2.95 3.08 5.05
CA CYS A 27 3.86 2.97 3.90
C CYS A 27 4.68 4.24 3.71
N ASN A 28 5.83 4.10 3.06
CA ASN A 28 6.59 5.25 2.58
C ASN A 28 5.86 5.85 1.37
N ARG A 29 5.69 7.17 1.40
CA ARG A 29 5.06 7.98 0.36
C ARG A 29 6.07 8.97 -0.21
N CYS A 30 6.26 8.89 -1.52
CA CYS A 30 7.16 9.75 -2.29
C CYS A 30 6.63 9.79 -3.73
N ILE A 31 6.20 10.94 -4.24
CA ILE A 31 5.61 11.04 -5.59
C ILE A 31 6.36 12.13 -6.37
N GLY A 32 6.99 11.75 -7.49
CA GLY A 32 7.71 12.67 -8.38
C GLY A 32 9.21 12.76 -8.13
N ASN A 33 9.91 13.53 -8.96
CA ASN A 33 11.36 13.71 -8.83
C ASN A 33 11.71 14.62 -7.65
N GLY A 34 12.66 14.19 -6.82
CA GLY A 34 13.15 14.98 -5.68
C GLY A 34 12.24 14.95 -4.44
N CYS A 35 11.25 14.06 -4.39
CA CYS A 35 10.43 13.89 -3.19
C CYS A 35 11.26 13.34 -2.01
N SER A 36 10.89 13.72 -0.79
CA SER A 36 11.39 13.09 0.43
C SER A 36 10.38 12.05 0.92
N ASN A 37 10.89 10.95 1.49
CA ASN A 37 10.03 9.91 2.05
C ASN A 37 9.23 10.48 3.22
N THR A 38 7.91 10.42 3.11
CA THR A 38 6.96 10.68 4.20
C THR A 38 6.24 9.39 4.54
N VAL A 39 5.68 9.27 5.75
CA VAL A 39 4.90 8.07 6.12
C VAL A 39 3.42 8.38 5.99
N GLU A 40 2.71 7.57 5.20
CA GLU A 40 1.25 7.63 5.10
C GLU A 40 0.62 6.39 5.73
N THR A 41 -0.59 6.56 6.29
CA THR A 41 -1.41 5.44 6.77
C THR A 41 -2.40 5.08 5.68
N CYS A 42 -2.36 3.85 5.21
CA CYS A 42 -3.19 3.38 4.14
C CYS A 42 -4.66 3.27 4.55
N ARG A 43 -5.51 3.49 3.55
CA ARG A 43 -6.94 3.23 3.66
C ARG A 43 -7.21 1.72 3.63
N VAL A 44 -8.37 1.32 4.13
CA VAL A 44 -8.83 -0.08 4.17
C VAL A 44 -8.80 -0.76 2.79
N ASP A 45 -9.01 0.02 1.73
CA ASP A 45 -9.03 -0.43 0.34
C ASP A 45 -7.66 -0.38 -0.35
N HIS A 46 -6.60 0.02 0.34
CA HIS A 46 -5.23 0.15 -0.18
C HIS A 46 -4.26 -0.60 0.73
N ASP A 47 -4.37 -1.93 0.76
CA ASP A 47 -3.71 -2.83 1.71
C ASP A 47 -2.25 -3.20 1.37
N THR A 48 -1.61 -2.45 0.47
CA THR A 48 -0.27 -2.76 -0.04
C THR A 48 0.59 -1.50 -0.12
N CYS A 49 1.81 -1.60 0.41
CA CYS A 49 2.88 -0.63 0.15
C CYS A 49 3.51 -0.94 -1.20
N ALA A 50 3.63 0.06 -2.06
CA ALA A 50 4.24 -0.11 -3.36
C ALA A 50 5.37 0.88 -3.61
N MET A 51 6.41 0.41 -4.29
CA MET A 51 7.45 1.20 -4.93
C MET A 51 7.47 0.85 -6.40
N VAL A 52 7.26 1.85 -7.25
CA VAL A 52 7.15 1.66 -8.70
C VAL A 52 8.19 2.53 -9.38
N ILE A 53 8.94 1.94 -10.31
CA ILE A 53 10.00 2.58 -11.08
C ILE A 53 9.67 2.40 -12.55
N PHE A 54 9.54 3.50 -13.28
CA PHE A 54 9.37 3.51 -14.72
C PHE A 54 10.74 3.49 -15.40
N LYS A 55 10.94 2.54 -16.30
CA LYS A 55 12.17 2.34 -17.07
C LYS A 55 12.00 2.80 -18.52
N TYR A 56 13.12 2.98 -19.21
CA TYR A 56 13.13 3.20 -20.66
C TYR A 56 12.31 2.10 -21.38
N PRO A 57 11.44 2.44 -22.34
CA PRO A 57 11.31 3.71 -23.06
C PRO A 57 10.42 4.79 -22.40
N LEU A 58 9.89 4.54 -21.21
CA LEU A 58 9.10 5.53 -20.47
C LEU A 58 10.00 6.61 -19.84
N PRO A 59 9.47 7.81 -19.54
CA PRO A 59 10.19 8.81 -18.76
C PRO A 59 10.62 8.25 -17.41
N ILE A 60 11.93 8.24 -17.16
CA ILE A 60 12.52 7.71 -15.94
C ILE A 60 11.95 8.49 -14.75
N SER A 61 11.18 7.79 -13.94
CA SER A 61 10.50 8.34 -12.77
C SER A 61 10.18 7.21 -11.81
N TYR A 62 9.88 7.56 -10.55
CA TYR A 62 9.48 6.59 -9.56
C TYR A 62 8.46 7.20 -8.60
N PHE A 63 7.71 6.32 -7.93
CA PHE A 63 6.87 6.71 -6.82
C PHE A 63 6.78 5.61 -5.78
N LYS A 64 6.45 6.02 -4.56
CA LYS A 64 6.11 5.16 -3.42
C LYS A 64 4.77 5.62 -2.86
N ARG A 65 3.84 4.70 -2.65
CA ARG A 65 2.53 4.98 -2.02
C ARG A 65 1.79 3.71 -1.60
N CYS A 66 0.73 3.88 -0.84
CA CYS A 66 -0.32 2.88 -0.67
C CYS A 66 -1.07 2.64 -2.00
N MET A 67 -1.31 1.37 -2.31
CA MET A 67 -2.14 0.95 -3.44
C MET A 67 -2.83 -0.38 -3.18
N LYS A 68 -3.73 -0.78 -4.08
CA LYS A 68 -4.29 -2.13 -4.07
C LYS A 68 -3.26 -3.14 -4.55
N MET A 69 -3.21 -4.31 -3.93
CA MET A 69 -2.36 -5.41 -4.40
C MET A 69 -2.58 -5.70 -5.89
N SER A 70 -3.84 -5.72 -6.34
CA SER A 70 -4.19 -5.97 -7.74
C SER A 70 -3.61 -4.94 -8.70
N GLU A 71 -3.62 -3.66 -8.32
CA GLU A 71 -3.03 -2.59 -9.13
C GLU A 71 -1.50 -2.72 -9.15
N CYS A 72 -0.88 -3.15 -8.04
CA CYS A 72 0.58 -3.27 -7.93
C CYS A 72 1.09 -4.40 -8.82
N MET A 73 0.41 -5.55 -8.79
CA MET A 73 0.69 -6.69 -9.66
C MET A 73 0.43 -6.35 -11.14
N LEU A 74 -0.59 -5.54 -11.44
CA LEU A 74 -0.86 -5.09 -12.81
C LEU A 74 0.28 -4.21 -13.34
N LEU A 75 0.80 -3.29 -12.53
CA LEU A 75 1.96 -2.47 -12.91
C LEU A 75 3.21 -3.33 -13.13
N GLY A 76 3.49 -4.28 -12.23
CA GLY A 76 4.61 -5.21 -12.34
C GLY A 76 4.49 -6.22 -13.49
N SER A 77 3.33 -6.31 -14.14
CA SER A 77 3.16 -7.12 -15.35
C SER A 77 3.68 -6.43 -16.61
N ASN A 78 4.00 -5.13 -16.55
CA ASN A 78 4.60 -4.39 -17.66
C ASN A 78 6.12 -4.49 -17.60
N LYS A 79 6.75 -4.94 -18.69
CA LYS A 79 8.22 -5.09 -18.81
C LYS A 79 9.02 -3.80 -18.62
N ASP A 80 8.39 -2.64 -18.85
CA ASP A 80 9.01 -1.32 -18.77
C ASP A 80 8.79 -0.67 -17.39
N ILE A 81 8.23 -1.42 -16.43
CA ILE A 81 7.91 -0.96 -15.07
C ILE A 81 8.40 -2.00 -14.06
N ASP A 82 9.24 -1.59 -13.11
CA ASP A 82 9.50 -2.40 -11.92
C ASP A 82 8.51 -1.99 -10.82
N ALA A 83 7.71 -2.94 -10.36
CA ALA A 83 6.83 -2.75 -9.20
C ALA A 83 7.25 -3.69 -8.07
N TYR A 84 7.53 -3.11 -6.90
CA TYR A 84 7.76 -3.82 -5.65
C TYR A 84 6.53 -3.65 -4.75
N CYS A 85 5.91 -4.77 -4.38
CA CYS A 85 4.65 -4.82 -3.63
C CYS A 85 4.85 -5.59 -2.32
N CYS A 86 4.46 -5.01 -1.19
CA CYS A 86 4.60 -5.64 0.12
C CYS A 86 3.50 -5.19 1.09
N THR A 87 3.20 -5.99 2.11
CA THR A 87 2.05 -5.79 3.03
C THR A 87 2.48 -5.60 4.48
N THR A 88 3.73 -5.20 4.71
CA THR A 88 4.30 -4.91 6.04
C THR A 88 4.58 -3.42 6.19
N ASN A 89 4.67 -2.92 7.42
CA ASN A 89 4.87 -1.48 7.63
C ASN A 89 6.21 -0.99 7.05
N GLN A 90 6.14 0.07 6.24
CA GLN A 90 7.27 0.81 5.66
C GLN A 90 8.25 -0.07 4.87
N CYS A 91 7.76 -1.15 4.26
CA CYS A 91 8.60 -2.07 3.50
C CYS A 91 9.02 -1.56 2.12
N ASN A 92 8.35 -0.52 1.60
CA ASN A 92 8.54 0.02 0.24
C ASN A 92 9.52 1.20 0.16
#